data_AF-A0A804JBE2-F1
#
_entry.id   AF-A0A804JBE2-F1
#
_cell.length_a   1.000
_cell.length_b   1.000
_cell.length_c   1.000
_cell.angle_alpha   90.00
_cell.angle_beta   90.00
_cell.angle_gamma   90.00
#
_symmetry.space_group_name_H-M   'P 1'
#
loop_
_entity.id
_entity.type
_entity.pdbx_description
1 polymer ?
#
loop_
_entity_poly.entity_id
_entity_poly.type
_entity_poly.pdbx_seq_one_letter_code
_entity_poly.pdbx_strand_id
1 'polypeptide(L)'
;MIDEEIQWVEENLPLACGIFRAGNVGNLDMSRFSHIVKCDSSKKQSFYRIFPKKGEIWAAYKNWNNNWKDFNFVGFLCQVVEILSDFSKESGTSICSLVEVEGCVTFFVRKLHEGFQLTKQLQRLEMLSFSHGIPTFTVVGIKNHAIPKGSWHLELDALPPRWSN
;
A
#
# COMPACT_ATOMS: atom_id res chain seq x y z
N MET A 1 -15.54 -4.51 13.47
CA MET A 1 -14.75 -5.27 12.49
C MET A 1 -15.69 -6.31 11.91
N ILE A 2 -15.47 -6.74 10.67
CA ILE A 2 -16.19 -7.90 10.12
C ILE A 2 -15.55 -9.19 10.68
N ASP A 3 -16.26 -10.31 10.69
CA ASP A 3 -15.80 -11.55 11.33
C ASP A 3 -14.46 -12.03 10.75
N GLU A 4 -14.26 -11.85 9.45
CA GLU A 4 -13.02 -12.18 8.77
C GLU A 4 -11.85 -11.27 9.21
N GLU A 5 -12.10 -9.98 9.50
CA GLU A 5 -11.08 -9.08 10.06
C GLU A 5 -10.70 -9.51 11.49
N ILE A 6 -11.66 -10.03 12.27
CA ILE A 6 -11.40 -10.53 13.63
C ILE A 6 -10.52 -11.77 13.54
N GLN A 7 -10.91 -12.75 12.73
CA GLN A 7 -10.12 -13.96 12.51
C GLN A 7 -8.70 -13.64 12.03
N TRP A 8 -8.56 -12.69 11.10
CA TRP A 8 -7.25 -12.27 10.59
C TRP A 8 -6.32 -11.76 11.70
N VAL A 9 -6.88 -10.97 12.62
CA VAL A 9 -6.13 -10.44 13.78
C VAL A 9 -5.84 -11.54 14.80
N GLU A 10 -6.77 -12.45 15.06
CA GLU A 10 -6.57 -13.59 15.97
C GLU A 10 -5.49 -14.55 15.47
N GLU A 11 -5.35 -14.69 14.15
CA GLU A 11 -4.29 -15.46 13.51
C GLU A 11 -2.94 -14.72 13.46
N ASN A 12 -2.84 -13.50 14.02
CA ASN A 12 -1.65 -12.64 13.99
C ASN A 12 -1.12 -12.31 12.59
N LEU A 13 -2.01 -12.29 11.58
CA LEU A 13 -1.63 -11.98 10.20
C LEU A 13 -1.34 -10.48 10.04
N PRO A 14 -0.45 -10.09 9.10
CA PRO A 14 -0.10 -8.68 8.88
C PRO A 14 -1.31 -7.80 8.56
N LEU A 15 -1.38 -6.62 9.20
CA LEU A 15 -2.43 -5.63 8.98
C LEU A 15 -1.81 -4.25 8.77
N ALA A 16 -1.90 -3.73 7.53
CA ALA A 16 -1.30 -2.45 7.16
C ALA A 16 -2.23 -1.24 7.33
N CYS A 17 -3.54 -1.48 7.28
CA CYS A 17 -4.55 -0.44 7.36
C CYS A 17 -5.76 -0.91 8.19
N GLY A 18 -6.43 0.04 8.85
CA GLY A 18 -7.49 -0.23 9.81
C GLY A 18 -7.53 0.79 10.94
N ILE A 19 -8.16 0.36 12.05
CA ILE A 19 -8.23 1.13 13.28
C ILE A 19 -7.34 0.42 14.31
N PHE A 20 -6.27 1.09 14.70
CA PHE A 20 -5.27 0.56 15.62
C PHE A 20 -5.43 1.20 16.99
N ARG A 21 -5.20 0.45 18.06
CA ARG A 21 -5.09 0.98 19.42
C ARG A 21 -3.63 1.02 19.82
N ALA A 22 -3.20 2.09 20.47
CA ALA A 22 -1.88 2.17 21.07
C ALA A 22 -1.68 1.00 22.05
N GLY A 23 -0.65 0.20 21.81
CA GLY A 23 -0.20 -0.85 22.73
C GLY A 23 0.87 -0.34 23.69
N ASN A 24 1.76 -1.24 24.10
CA ASN A 24 2.90 -0.90 24.94
C ASN A 24 3.88 0.01 24.19
N VAL A 25 4.39 1.02 24.90
CA VAL A 25 5.41 1.94 24.37
C VAL A 25 6.79 1.35 24.64
N GLY A 26 7.64 1.34 23.61
CA GLY A 26 9.02 0.88 23.70
C GLY A 26 9.92 1.68 22.76
N ASN A 27 11.22 1.60 23.00
CA ASN A 27 12.23 2.20 22.12
C ASN A 27 12.62 1.20 21.03
N LEU A 28 12.56 1.64 19.78
CA LEU A 28 13.02 0.90 18.62
C LEU A 28 14.09 1.74 17.91
N ASP A 29 15.05 1.06 17.27
CA ASP A 29 16.08 1.75 16.49
C ASP A 29 15.45 2.42 15.24
N MET A 30 15.92 3.62 14.90
CA MET A 30 15.39 4.38 13.75
C MET A 30 15.56 3.64 12.42
N SER A 31 16.59 2.79 12.28
CA SER A 31 16.82 1.98 11.08
C SER A 31 15.70 0.98 10.77
N ARG A 32 14.79 0.73 11.72
CA ARG A 32 13.63 -0.15 11.51
C ARG A 32 12.46 0.55 10.80
N PHE A 33 12.56 1.85 10.56
CA PHE A 33 11.49 2.66 9.99
C PHE A 33 11.94 3.29 8.68
N SER A 34 11.12 3.20 7.64
CA SER A 34 11.34 3.92 6.38
C SER A 34 10.74 5.33 6.41
N HIS A 35 9.59 5.51 7.07
CA HIS A 35 8.88 6.80 7.11
C HIS A 35 7.85 6.87 8.25
N ILE A 36 7.37 8.09 8.51
CA ILE A 36 6.25 8.34 9.43
C ILE A 36 4.93 8.10 8.70
N VAL A 37 4.10 7.21 9.25
CA VAL A 37 2.75 6.97 8.75
C VAL A 37 1.82 8.10 9.18
N LYS A 38 1.21 8.80 8.21
CA LYS A 38 0.16 9.78 8.48
C LYS A 38 -1.13 9.05 8.85
N CYS A 39 -1.80 9.50 9.91
CA CYS A 39 -3.03 8.88 10.37
C CYS A 39 -3.97 9.88 11.01
N ASP A 40 -5.27 9.57 10.94
CA ASP A 40 -6.28 10.33 11.66
C ASP A 40 -6.26 9.86 13.11
N SER A 41 -5.93 10.75 14.04
CA SER A 41 -5.94 10.49 15.48
C SER A 41 -6.77 11.55 16.20
N SER A 42 -7.40 11.18 17.32
CA SER A 42 -8.00 12.16 18.22
C SER A 42 -7.18 12.22 19.50
N LYS A 43 -6.85 13.41 19.99
CA LYS A 43 -6.03 13.60 21.20
C LYS A 43 -6.62 12.94 22.46
N LYS A 44 -7.90 12.58 22.44
CA LYS A 44 -8.63 11.96 23.56
C LYS A 44 -8.67 10.43 23.49
N GLN A 45 -8.39 9.85 22.32
CA GLN A 45 -8.46 8.41 22.12
C GLN A 45 -7.10 7.88 21.68
N SER A 46 -6.63 6.83 22.36
CA SER A 46 -5.46 6.03 21.98
C SER A 46 -5.71 5.19 20.72
N PHE A 47 -6.50 5.70 19.76
CA PHE A 47 -6.87 5.04 18.52
C PHE A 47 -6.33 5.83 17.34
N TYR A 48 -5.73 5.11 16.40
CA TYR A 48 -5.15 5.63 15.16
C TYR A 48 -5.86 5.00 13.98
N ARG A 49 -6.37 5.82 13.07
CA ARG A 49 -7.05 5.34 11.86
C ARG A 49 -6.09 5.51 10.68
N ILE A 50 -5.64 4.39 10.15
CA ILE A 50 -4.72 4.33 9.02
C ILE A 50 -5.52 3.70 7.88
N PHE A 51 -6.02 4.52 6.96
CA PHE A 51 -6.71 4.04 5.76
C PHE A 51 -6.03 4.68 4.56
N PRO A 52 -5.76 3.92 3.48
CA PRO A 52 -5.23 4.48 2.24
C PRO A 52 -6.10 5.65 1.77
N LYS A 53 -5.45 6.75 1.41
CA LYS A 53 -6.10 7.96 0.92
C LYS A 53 -5.87 8.14 -0.57
N LYS A 54 -6.81 8.80 -1.25
CA LYS A 54 -6.70 9.11 -2.67
C LYS A 54 -5.37 9.80 -3.00
N GLY A 55 -4.70 9.28 -4.03
CA GLY A 55 -3.40 9.75 -4.53
C GLY A 55 -2.19 9.15 -3.82
N GLU A 56 -2.39 8.41 -2.72
CA GLU A 56 -1.30 7.66 -2.10
C GLU A 56 -0.92 6.44 -2.95
N ILE A 57 0.34 6.03 -2.83
CA ILE A 57 0.86 4.81 -3.44
C ILE A 57 1.11 3.77 -2.36
N TRP A 58 0.68 2.55 -2.61
CA TRP A 58 0.74 1.44 -1.66
C TRP A 58 1.31 0.20 -2.33
N ALA A 59 2.02 -0.61 -1.54
CA ALA A 59 2.30 -1.99 -1.88
C ALA A 59 1.09 -2.85 -1.49
N ALA A 60 0.64 -3.71 -2.41
CA ALA A 60 -0.41 -4.68 -2.17
C ALA A 60 0.03 -6.08 -2.59
N TYR A 61 -0.31 -7.09 -1.80
CA TYR A 61 -0.04 -8.50 -2.05
C TYR A 61 -0.64 -8.92 -3.41
N LYS A 62 0.17 -9.48 -4.32
CA LYS A 62 -0.35 -10.07 -5.56
C LYS A 62 -1.05 -11.39 -5.23
N ASN A 63 -2.14 -11.67 -5.95
CA ASN A 63 -2.93 -12.90 -5.82
C ASN A 63 -3.45 -13.17 -4.39
N TRP A 64 -3.59 -12.11 -3.59
CA TRP A 64 -4.15 -12.18 -2.25
C TRP A 64 -5.56 -12.77 -2.26
N ASN A 65 -5.86 -13.60 -1.25
CA ASN A 65 -7.21 -14.04 -0.95
C ASN A 65 -7.38 -14.21 0.56
N ASN A 66 -8.64 -14.31 1.00
CA ASN A 66 -9.01 -14.38 2.41
C ASN A 66 -8.64 -15.70 3.12
N ASN A 67 -8.12 -16.70 2.39
CA ASN A 67 -7.66 -17.96 2.97
C ASN A 67 -6.15 -17.96 3.29
N TRP A 68 -5.44 -16.84 3.07
CA TRP A 68 -4.03 -16.72 3.37
C TRP A 68 -3.75 -16.91 4.88
N LYS A 69 -2.62 -17.55 5.17
CA LYS A 69 -2.07 -17.83 6.49
C LYS A 69 -0.63 -17.30 6.56
N ASP A 70 0.01 -17.34 7.73
CA ASP A 70 1.35 -16.79 7.97
C ASP A 70 2.39 -17.19 6.91
N PHE A 71 2.43 -18.46 6.51
CA PHE A 71 3.40 -18.95 5.53
C PHE A 71 3.17 -18.40 4.11
N ASN A 72 1.96 -17.92 3.79
CA ASN A 72 1.69 -17.26 2.51
C ASN A 72 2.37 -15.88 2.42
N PHE A 73 2.76 -15.31 3.56
CA PHE A 73 3.54 -14.08 3.65
C PHE A 73 5.05 -14.31 3.61
N VAL A 74 5.53 -15.54 3.39
CA VAL A 74 6.96 -15.79 3.15
C VAL A 74 7.17 -15.91 1.63
N GLY A 75 7.93 -15.00 1.02
CA GLY A 75 8.23 -15.08 -0.42
C GLY A 75 7.22 -14.40 -1.36
N PHE A 76 6.25 -13.64 -0.85
CA PHE A 76 5.16 -13.09 -1.67
C PHE A 76 5.60 -11.91 -2.54
N LEU A 77 5.09 -11.86 -3.77
CA LEU A 77 5.27 -10.69 -4.63
C LEU A 77 4.23 -9.62 -4.28
N CYS A 78 4.69 -8.38 -4.10
CA CYS A 78 3.81 -7.22 -4.08
C CYS A 78 3.68 -6.60 -5.48
N GLN A 79 2.55 -5.93 -5.69
CA GLN A 79 2.37 -4.94 -6.75
C GLN A 79 2.33 -3.55 -6.12
N VAL A 80 2.74 -2.55 -6.89
CA VAL A 80 2.60 -1.15 -6.53
C VAL A 80 1.30 -0.64 -7.12
N VAL A 81 0.48 0.03 -6.31
CA VAL A 81 -0.84 0.53 -6.71
C VAL A 81 -1.03 1.98 -6.26
N GLU A 82 -1.75 2.75 -7.06
CA GLU A 82 -2.27 4.06 -6.67
C GLU A 82 -3.69 3.92 -6.13
N ILE A 83 -4.00 4.65 -5.08
CA ILE A 83 -5.35 4.78 -4.53
C ILE A 83 -6.11 5.86 -5.30
N LEU A 84 -7.24 5.50 -5.91
CA LEU A 84 -8.03 6.41 -6.76
C LEU A 84 -9.20 7.07 -6.03
N SER A 85 -9.64 6.49 -4.91
CA SER A 85 -10.70 7.05 -4.05
C SER A 85 -10.40 6.77 -2.59
N ASP A 86 -10.85 7.64 -1.68
CA ASP A 86 -10.83 7.33 -0.26
C ASP A 86 -11.76 6.13 0.03
N PHE A 87 -11.44 5.38 1.09
CA PHE A 87 -12.27 4.26 1.53
C PHE A 87 -13.61 4.74 2.11
N SER A 88 -14.70 4.12 1.66
CA SER A 88 -16.01 4.15 2.34
C SER A 88 -16.49 2.73 2.64
N LYS A 89 -17.40 2.56 3.60
CA LYS A 89 -17.93 1.22 3.89
C LYS A 89 -18.85 0.71 2.78
N GLU A 90 -19.49 1.62 2.08
CA GLU A 90 -20.53 1.36 1.09
C GLU A 90 -19.92 1.04 -0.28
N SER A 91 -18.86 1.76 -0.66
CA SER A 91 -18.22 1.61 -1.97
C SER A 91 -16.86 0.93 -1.90
N GLY A 92 -16.22 0.83 -0.73
CA GLY A 92 -14.83 0.39 -0.64
C GLY A 92 -13.86 1.44 -1.18
N THR A 93 -12.73 1.00 -1.73
CA THR A 93 -11.69 1.86 -2.34
C THR A 93 -11.36 1.40 -3.75
N SER A 94 -11.13 2.35 -4.67
CA SER A 94 -10.65 2.06 -6.02
C SER A 94 -9.14 2.19 -6.10
N ILE A 95 -8.50 1.31 -6.86
CA ILE A 95 -7.05 1.33 -7.08
C ILE A 95 -6.72 1.15 -8.57
N CYS A 96 -5.53 1.55 -8.99
CA CYS A 96 -4.94 1.10 -10.25
C CYS A 96 -3.49 0.65 -10.07
N SER A 97 -3.07 -0.34 -10.85
CA SER A 97 -1.68 -0.83 -10.81
C SER A 97 -0.72 0.19 -11.42
N LEU A 98 0.45 0.32 -10.80
CA LEU A 98 1.59 1.02 -11.36
C LEU A 98 2.64 0.03 -11.86
N VAL A 99 3.41 0.45 -12.86
CA VAL A 99 4.59 -0.26 -13.36
C VAL A 99 5.79 0.66 -13.34
N GLU A 100 6.97 0.06 -13.15
CA GLU A 100 8.24 0.77 -13.23
C GLU A 100 8.42 1.39 -14.62
N VAL A 101 8.92 2.61 -14.67
CA VAL A 101 9.44 3.22 -15.90
C VAL A 101 10.70 2.47 -16.28
N GLU A 102 10.76 1.96 -17.50
CA GLU A 102 11.87 1.13 -17.98
C GLU A 102 13.24 1.77 -17.65
N GLY A 103 14.11 1.00 -16.99
CA GLY A 103 15.44 1.44 -16.57
C GLY A 103 15.49 2.36 -15.33
N CYS A 104 14.35 2.67 -14.71
CA CYS A 104 14.26 3.62 -13.59
C CYS A 104 13.56 3.00 -12.37
N VAL A 105 14.35 2.33 -11.51
CA VAL A 105 13.91 1.54 -10.34
C VAL A 105 12.88 2.22 -9.42
N THR A 106 13.01 3.53 -9.22
CA THR A 106 12.18 4.31 -8.29
C THR A 106 11.07 5.11 -8.99
N PHE A 107 10.96 5.04 -10.31
CA PHE A 107 9.96 5.81 -11.06
C PHE A 107 8.85 4.89 -11.57
N PHE A 108 7.62 5.29 -11.32
CA PHE A 108 6.44 4.49 -11.64
C PHE A 108 5.42 5.29 -12.43
N VAL A 109 4.69 4.61 -13.31
CA VAL A 109 3.58 5.15 -14.10
C VAL A 109 2.38 4.21 -14.03
N ARG A 110 1.19 4.72 -14.32
CA ARG A 110 -0.02 3.89 -14.38
C ARG A 110 0.14 2.82 -15.45
N LYS A 111 -0.16 1.59 -15.09
CA LYS A 111 -0.24 0.48 -16.03
C LYS A 111 -1.44 0.70 -16.95
N LEU A 112 -1.18 0.68 -18.26
CA LEU A 112 -2.22 0.73 -19.27
C LEU A 112 -2.39 -0.63 -19.93
N HIS A 113 -3.62 -0.97 -20.27
CA HIS A 113 -3.97 -2.10 -21.12
C HIS A 113 -4.81 -1.57 -22.27
N GLU A 114 -4.33 -1.72 -23.50
CA GLU A 114 -4.96 -1.17 -24.71
C GLU A 114 -5.25 0.35 -24.60
N GLY A 115 -4.37 1.09 -23.90
CA GLY A 115 -4.52 2.53 -23.67
C GLY A 115 -5.41 2.92 -22.48
N PHE A 116 -6.07 1.97 -21.83
CA PHE A 116 -6.94 2.22 -20.67
C PHE A 116 -6.26 1.86 -19.35
N GLN A 117 -6.58 2.62 -18.29
CA GLN A 117 -6.12 2.31 -16.94
C GLN A 117 -6.90 1.12 -16.39
N LEU A 118 -6.18 0.09 -15.94
CA LEU A 118 -6.82 -1.03 -15.25
C LEU A 118 -7.10 -0.64 -13.80
N THR A 119 -8.38 -0.37 -13.52
CA THR A 119 -8.85 -0.03 -12.17
C THR A 119 -9.52 -1.24 -11.52
N LYS A 120 -9.30 -1.44 -10.22
CA LYS A 120 -9.99 -2.45 -9.40
C LYS A 120 -10.69 -1.79 -8.22
N GLN A 121 -11.95 -2.15 -7.99
CA GLN A 121 -12.65 -1.83 -6.74
C GLN A 121 -12.30 -2.87 -5.69
N LEU A 122 -11.85 -2.43 -4.51
CA LEU A 122 -11.58 -3.26 -3.35
C LEU A 122 -12.65 -3.02 -2.29
N GLN A 123 -13.28 -4.10 -1.85
CA GLN A 123 -14.17 -4.10 -0.71
C GLN A 123 -13.38 -4.09 0.61
N ARG A 124 -14.07 -3.88 1.72
CA ARG A 124 -13.49 -3.82 3.06
C ARG A 124 -12.57 -5.02 3.36
N LEU A 125 -13.02 -6.24 3.05
CA LEU A 125 -12.24 -7.45 3.28
C LEU A 125 -10.94 -7.46 2.45
N GLU A 126 -11.00 -7.00 1.20
CA GLU A 126 -9.84 -6.97 0.30
C GLU A 126 -8.79 -5.93 0.72
N MET A 127 -9.11 -5.02 1.63
CA MET A 127 -8.12 -4.10 2.20
C MET A 127 -7.02 -4.82 3.00
N LEU A 128 -7.30 -6.04 3.47
CA LEU A 128 -6.29 -6.93 4.07
C LEU A 128 -5.16 -7.29 3.08
N SER A 129 -5.35 -7.03 1.79
CA SER A 129 -4.30 -7.19 0.77
C SER A 129 -3.26 -6.05 0.74
N PHE A 130 -3.45 -4.96 1.49
CA PHE A 130 -2.41 -3.93 1.58
C PHE A 130 -1.27 -4.37 2.50
N SER A 131 -0.03 -4.15 2.05
CA SER A 131 1.18 -4.46 2.81
C SER A 131 1.74 -3.23 3.53
N HIS A 132 1.91 -2.10 2.83
CA HIS A 132 2.38 -0.84 3.40
C HIS A 132 2.19 0.32 2.42
N GLY A 133 2.14 1.55 2.95
CA GLY A 133 2.22 2.77 2.14
C GLY A 133 3.65 3.03 1.69
N ILE A 134 3.79 3.62 0.50
CA ILE A 134 5.09 3.98 -0.08
C ILE A 134 5.14 5.52 -0.19
N PRO A 135 6.11 6.19 0.47
CA PRO A 135 6.30 7.63 0.31
C PRO A 135 6.58 8.00 -1.15
N THR A 136 5.93 9.07 -1.62
CA THR A 136 6.01 9.47 -3.03
C THR A 136 6.19 10.95 -3.23
N PHE A 137 6.76 11.28 -4.39
CA PHE A 137 6.92 12.63 -4.89
C PHE A 137 6.42 12.69 -6.33
N THR A 138 5.67 13.74 -6.66
CA THR A 138 5.22 13.95 -8.04
C THR A 138 6.36 14.56 -8.87
N VAL A 139 6.51 14.07 -10.10
CA VAL A 139 7.60 14.49 -10.98
C VAL A 139 7.02 15.19 -12.20
N VAL A 140 7.59 16.34 -12.57
CA VAL A 140 7.16 17.12 -13.75
C VAL A 140 7.56 16.48 -15.10
N GLY A 141 8.25 15.33 -15.05
CA GLY A 141 8.88 14.62 -16.17
C GLY A 141 10.36 14.98 -16.33
N ILE A 142 11.20 14.00 -16.68
CA ILE A 142 12.65 14.18 -16.88
C ILE A 142 13.02 13.64 -18.26
N LYS A 143 13.01 14.52 -19.27
CA LYS A 143 13.20 14.16 -20.69
C LYS A 143 14.49 13.38 -20.96
N ASN A 144 15.59 13.80 -20.35
CA ASN A 144 16.91 13.20 -20.57
C ASN A 144 17.03 11.76 -20.04
N HIS A 145 16.11 11.33 -19.18
CA HIS A 145 16.08 9.99 -18.58
C HIS A 145 14.86 9.18 -19.05
N ALA A 146 14.17 9.63 -20.10
CA ALA A 146 12.94 9.01 -20.60
C ALA A 146 11.83 8.86 -19.54
N ILE A 147 11.84 9.67 -18.47
CA ILE A 147 10.82 9.63 -17.42
C ILE A 147 9.62 10.48 -17.85
N PRO A 148 8.44 9.88 -18.06
CA PRO A 148 7.25 10.59 -18.50
C PRO A 148 6.77 11.65 -17.49
N LYS A 149 6.03 12.65 -17.99
CA LYS A 149 5.28 13.55 -17.11
C LYS A 149 4.15 12.75 -16.44
N GLY A 150 3.93 13.00 -15.14
CA GLY A 150 2.92 12.26 -14.37
C GLY A 150 3.44 10.96 -13.78
N SER A 151 4.75 10.70 -13.82
CA SER A 151 5.38 9.66 -13.03
C SER A 151 5.43 10.02 -11.55
N TRP A 152 5.39 8.98 -10.71
CA TRP A 152 5.72 9.08 -9.28
C TRP A 152 7.15 8.64 -9.07
N HIS A 153 7.90 9.42 -8.28
CA HIS A 153 9.15 8.97 -7.67
C HIS A 153 8.83 8.37 -6.31
N LEU A 154 9.18 7.10 -6.10
CA LEU A 154 8.91 6.35 -4.89
C LEU A 154 10.18 6.23 -4.03
N GLU A 155 10.03 6.26 -2.72
CA GLU A 155 11.12 5.98 -1.79
C GLU A 155 11.63 4.54 -1.97
N LEU A 156 12.94 4.41 -2.22
CA LEU A 156 13.60 3.14 -2.51
C LEU A 156 13.48 2.15 -1.35
N ASP A 157 13.69 2.63 -0.12
CA ASP A 157 13.65 1.78 1.09
C ASP A 157 12.23 1.31 1.44
N ALA A 158 11.22 1.89 0.81
CA ALA A 158 9.82 1.49 0.94
C ALA A 158 9.29 0.72 -0.29
N LEU A 159 10.14 0.41 -1.28
CA LEU A 159 9.73 -0.44 -2.39
C LEU A 159 9.60 -1.90 -1.95
N PRO A 160 8.60 -2.64 -2.47
CA PRO A 160 8.49 -4.06 -2.18
C PRO A 160 9.72 -4.84 -2.70
N PRO A 161 10.13 -5.93 -2.02
CA PRO A 161 11.29 -6.71 -2.43
C PRO A 161 11.16 -7.20 -3.87
N ARG A 162 12.25 -7.06 -4.64
CA ARG A 162 12.37 -7.66 -5.97
C ARG A 162 12.85 -9.09 -5.78
N TRP A 163 11.98 -10.08 -6.01
CA TRP A 163 12.49 -11.42 -6.25
C TRP A 163 13.02 -11.46 -7.68
N SER A 164 14.34 -11.49 -7.81
CA SER A 164 15.00 -11.95 -9.01
C SER A 164 14.70 -13.45 -9.16
N ASN A 165 14.06 -13.81 -10.28
CA ASN A 165 14.01 -15.20 -10.75
C ASN A 165 15.42 -15.69 -11.10
#